data_AF-A0A924AUG4-F1
#
_entry.id   AF-A0A924AUG4-F1
#
_cell.length_a   1.000
_cell.length_b   1.000
_cell.length_c   1.000
_cell.angle_alpha   90.00
_cell.angle_beta   90.00
_cell.angle_gamma   90.00
#
_symmetry.space_group_name_H-M   'P 1'
#
loop_
_entity.id
_entity.type
_entity.pdbx_description
1 polymer ?
#
loop_
_entity_poly.entity_id
_entity_poly.type
_entity_poly.pdbx_seq_one_letter_code
_entity_poly.pdbx_strand_id
1 'polypeptide(L)'
;MTRFFLCIAAVTISCFSYGQSADKEDFIKHIELENGSDLLKSLQKQHIVDSISQQTILLQLQHLKTGSTHQKQLLQDQIDSLKAVEQSRISIKNHKIDSLRKYVSGFHVMPFKDTLFYLFTKNGLLNVSERASMVSERIQSLAKLASFDSTLLSLVKNEESVDIVYENTTLFNISETEALWSESNPAALAETYKDRIASGIQQYRVSHNLITIAKK
;
A
#
# COMPACT_ATOMS: atom_id res chain seq x y z
N MET A 1 -4.99 -9.21 -79.27
CA MET A 1 -3.97 -9.68 -78.31
C MET A 1 -4.42 -9.31 -76.92
N THR A 2 -4.83 -10.32 -76.16
CA THR A 2 -5.39 -10.26 -74.81
C THR A 2 -4.27 -10.31 -73.78
N ARG A 3 -4.35 -9.46 -72.74
CA ARG A 3 -3.99 -9.74 -71.33
C ARG A 3 -3.90 -8.42 -70.53
N PHE A 4 -4.98 -8.10 -69.83
CA PHE A 4 -4.99 -7.10 -68.76
C PHE A 4 -4.62 -7.84 -67.46
N PHE A 5 -3.52 -7.45 -66.83
CA PHE A 5 -3.08 -7.98 -65.54
C PHE A 5 -3.96 -7.37 -64.43
N LEU A 6 -4.70 -8.22 -63.72
CA LEU A 6 -5.47 -7.85 -62.54
C LEU A 6 -4.60 -8.11 -61.30
N CYS A 7 -3.93 -7.08 -60.78
CA CYS A 7 -3.26 -7.13 -59.48
C CYS A 7 -4.29 -6.92 -58.37
N ILE A 8 -4.75 -7.99 -57.74
CA ILE A 8 -5.51 -7.93 -56.48
C ILE A 8 -4.48 -7.81 -55.34
N ALA A 9 -4.39 -6.62 -54.75
CA ALA A 9 -3.66 -6.38 -53.52
C ALA A 9 -4.45 -6.97 -52.34
N ALA A 10 -3.94 -8.06 -51.76
CA ALA A 10 -4.41 -8.56 -50.48
C ALA A 10 -3.90 -7.64 -49.35
N VAL A 11 -4.75 -6.70 -48.93
CA VAL A 11 -4.52 -5.94 -47.70
C VAL A 11 -4.91 -6.84 -46.53
N THR A 12 -3.94 -7.56 -45.98
CA THR A 12 -4.11 -8.24 -44.69
C THR A 12 -4.08 -7.19 -43.59
N ILE A 13 -5.25 -6.80 -43.12
CA ILE A 13 -5.42 -6.02 -41.90
C ILE A 13 -5.11 -6.96 -40.73
N SER A 14 -3.86 -6.94 -40.28
CA SER A 14 -3.48 -7.49 -38.98
C SER A 14 -3.96 -6.53 -37.90
N CYS A 15 -5.23 -6.65 -37.49
CA CYS A 15 -5.68 -6.09 -36.22
C CYS A 15 -4.96 -6.83 -35.10
N PHE A 16 -3.85 -6.25 -34.63
CA PHE A 16 -3.27 -6.61 -33.36
C PHE A 16 -4.24 -6.19 -32.25
N SER A 17 -4.94 -7.16 -31.66
CA SER A 17 -5.77 -6.99 -30.47
C SER A 17 -4.89 -6.82 -29.23
N TYR A 18 -4.29 -5.65 -29.04
CA TYR A 18 -3.70 -5.22 -27.77
C TYR A 18 -4.81 -4.69 -26.86
N GLY A 19 -5.41 -5.55 -26.04
CA GLY A 19 -6.46 -5.10 -25.11
C GLY A 19 -6.86 -6.13 -24.06
N GLN A 20 -6.73 -7.43 -24.36
CA GLN A 20 -7.21 -8.49 -23.46
C GLN A 20 -6.18 -8.91 -22.38
N SER A 21 -4.91 -8.53 -22.52
CA SER A 21 -3.85 -8.96 -21.59
C SER A 21 -3.75 -8.11 -20.32
N ALA A 22 -3.97 -6.80 -20.40
CA ALA A 22 -3.81 -5.88 -19.28
C ALA A 22 -4.90 -6.11 -18.19
N ASP A 23 -6.16 -6.21 -18.59
CA ASP A 23 -7.28 -6.45 -17.68
C ASP A 23 -7.14 -7.77 -16.90
N LYS A 24 -6.60 -8.81 -17.55
CA LYS A 24 -6.37 -10.11 -16.92
C LYS A 24 -5.21 -10.06 -15.91
N GLU A 25 -4.16 -9.32 -16.22
CA GLU A 25 -2.99 -9.16 -15.35
C GLU A 25 -3.36 -8.38 -14.08
N ASP A 26 -4.10 -7.29 -14.23
CA ASP A 26 -4.55 -6.46 -13.10
C ASP A 26 -5.55 -7.20 -12.21
N PHE A 27 -6.41 -8.05 -12.81
CA PHE A 27 -7.29 -8.95 -12.05
C PHE A 27 -6.50 -9.96 -11.19
N ILE A 28 -5.45 -10.57 -11.74
CA ILE A 28 -4.60 -11.52 -11.00
C ILE A 28 -3.87 -10.80 -9.85
N LYS A 29 -3.28 -9.63 -10.12
CA LYS A 29 -2.65 -8.79 -9.07
C LYS A 29 -3.62 -8.47 -7.94
N HIS A 30 -4.84 -8.08 -8.30
CA HIS A 30 -5.88 -7.78 -7.31
C HIS A 30 -6.16 -8.97 -6.39
N ILE A 31 -6.40 -10.15 -6.96
CA ILE A 31 -6.68 -11.37 -6.17
C ILE A 31 -5.52 -11.69 -5.24
N GLU A 32 -4.28 -11.57 -5.72
CA GLU A 32 -3.12 -11.96 -4.94
C GLU A 32 -2.82 -10.98 -3.80
N LEU A 33 -3.00 -9.66 -4.04
CA LEU A 33 -2.95 -8.65 -2.98
C LEU A 33 -4.09 -8.82 -1.98
N GLU A 34 -5.29 -9.15 -2.45
CA GLU A 34 -6.45 -9.36 -1.57
C GLU A 34 -6.24 -10.55 -0.63
N ASN A 35 -5.90 -11.72 -1.18
CA ASN A 35 -5.62 -12.94 -0.42
C ASN A 35 -4.46 -12.71 0.57
N GLY A 36 -3.40 -12.00 0.14
CA GLY A 36 -2.32 -11.58 1.01
C GLY A 36 -2.81 -10.71 2.16
N SER A 37 -3.62 -9.69 1.86
CA SER A 37 -4.15 -8.76 2.86
C SER A 37 -5.04 -9.42 3.90
N ASP A 38 -5.89 -10.37 3.50
CA ASP A 38 -6.83 -11.03 4.42
C ASP A 38 -6.11 -11.99 5.37
N LEU A 39 -5.07 -12.67 4.89
CA LEU A 39 -4.16 -13.45 5.75
C LEU A 39 -3.42 -12.55 6.75
N LEU A 40 -2.90 -11.40 6.32
CA LEU A 40 -2.19 -10.48 7.21
C LEU A 40 -3.12 -9.94 8.31
N LYS A 41 -4.37 -9.64 7.96
CA LYS A 41 -5.40 -9.25 8.94
C LYS A 41 -5.74 -10.36 9.93
N SER A 42 -5.80 -11.61 9.49
CA SER A 42 -6.08 -12.73 10.41
C SER A 42 -4.93 -12.94 11.40
N LEU A 43 -3.68 -12.82 10.94
CA LEU A 43 -2.50 -12.85 11.80
C LEU A 43 -2.51 -11.70 12.83
N GLN A 44 -2.87 -10.48 12.40
CA GLN A 44 -2.98 -9.32 13.30
C GLN A 44 -4.07 -9.52 14.37
N LYS A 45 -5.24 -10.05 13.99
CA LYS A 45 -6.30 -10.37 14.95
C LYS A 45 -5.83 -11.37 16.00
N GLN A 46 -5.11 -12.42 15.59
CA GLN A 46 -4.56 -13.39 16.53
C GLN A 46 -3.51 -12.77 17.45
N HIS A 47 -2.65 -11.88 16.95
CA HIS A 47 -1.67 -11.14 17.76
C HIS A 47 -2.34 -10.31 18.87
N ILE A 48 -3.46 -9.64 18.58
CA ILE A 48 -4.22 -8.88 19.58
C ILE A 48 -4.76 -9.81 20.68
N VAL A 49 -5.35 -10.96 20.31
CA VAL A 49 -5.87 -11.95 21.27
C VAL A 49 -4.76 -12.48 22.18
N ASP A 50 -3.60 -12.76 21.62
CA ASP A 50 -2.47 -13.28 22.40
C ASP A 50 -1.84 -12.22 23.29
N SER A 51 -1.78 -10.96 22.83
CA SER A 51 -1.33 -9.83 23.65
C SER A 51 -2.20 -9.64 24.89
N ILE A 52 -3.53 -9.78 24.75
CA ILE A 52 -4.46 -9.75 25.88
C ILE A 52 -4.24 -10.95 26.81
N SER A 53 -4.01 -12.14 26.24
CA SER A 53 -3.71 -13.35 27.01
C SER A 53 -2.42 -13.19 27.84
N GLN A 54 -1.37 -12.61 27.24
CA GLN A 54 -0.12 -12.29 27.95
C GLN A 54 -0.36 -11.32 29.10
N GLN A 55 -1.12 -10.24 28.88
CA GLN A 55 -1.48 -9.29 29.95
C GLN A 55 -2.22 -9.96 31.10
N THR A 56 -3.15 -10.87 30.77
CA THR A 56 -3.91 -11.63 31.78
C THR A 56 -2.98 -12.49 32.63
N ILE A 57 -2.03 -13.19 32.01
CA ILE A 57 -1.04 -14.01 32.72
C ILE A 57 -0.11 -13.15 33.60
N LEU A 58 0.30 -11.97 33.12
CA LEU A 58 1.12 -11.03 33.90
C LEU A 58 0.39 -10.53 35.15
N LEU A 59 -0.91 -10.24 35.04
CA LEU A 59 -1.74 -9.86 36.20
C LEU A 59 -1.86 -11.01 37.20
N GLN A 60 -2.04 -12.25 36.72
CA GLN A 60 -2.07 -13.43 37.58
C GLN A 60 -0.75 -13.59 38.35
N LEU A 61 0.39 -13.41 37.67
CA LEU A 61 1.72 -13.44 38.31
C LEU A 61 1.88 -12.38 39.40
N GLN A 62 1.34 -11.17 39.19
CA GLN A 62 1.40 -10.09 40.18
C GLN A 62 0.61 -10.43 41.46
N HIS A 63 -0.48 -11.20 41.35
CA HIS A 63 -1.35 -11.54 42.47
C HIS A 63 -0.95 -12.83 43.20
N LEU A 64 0.03 -13.59 42.67
CA LEU A 64 0.53 -14.80 43.31
C LEU A 64 1.41 -14.50 44.55
N LYS A 65 1.00 -15.07 45.69
CA LYS A 65 1.74 -14.97 46.97
C LYS A 65 3.13 -15.64 46.90
N THR A 66 4.00 -15.30 47.86
CA THR A 66 5.42 -15.69 47.94
C THR A 66 5.71 -17.18 48.13
N GLY A 67 4.72 -18.08 48.09
CA GLY A 67 4.90 -19.55 48.18
C GLY A 67 4.61 -20.34 46.90
N SER A 68 4.21 -19.67 45.81
CA SER A 68 3.66 -20.31 44.61
C SER A 68 4.70 -20.64 43.52
N THR A 69 5.92 -21.09 43.89
CA THR A 69 7.04 -21.26 42.94
C THR A 69 6.69 -22.10 41.71
N HIS A 70 5.97 -23.21 41.89
CA HIS A 70 5.53 -24.07 40.78
C HIS A 70 4.52 -23.37 39.85
N GLN A 71 3.54 -22.64 40.39
CA GLN A 71 2.57 -21.91 39.57
C GLN A 71 3.21 -20.75 38.81
N LYS A 72 4.17 -20.06 39.44
CA LYS A 72 4.96 -19.02 38.78
C LYS A 72 5.76 -19.59 37.60
N GLN A 73 6.36 -20.77 37.77
CA GLN A 73 7.07 -21.45 36.69
C GLN A 73 6.14 -21.78 35.52
N LEU A 74 4.97 -22.39 35.79
CA LEU A 74 4.01 -22.73 34.73
C LEU A 74 3.55 -21.50 33.92
N LEU A 75 3.25 -20.39 34.59
CA LEU A 75 2.84 -19.15 33.92
C LEU A 75 3.98 -18.51 33.13
N GLN A 76 5.22 -18.64 33.62
CA GLN A 76 6.42 -18.20 32.89
C GLN A 76 6.64 -19.03 31.63
N ASP A 77 6.54 -20.36 31.73
CA ASP A 77 6.64 -21.27 30.59
C ASP A 77 5.54 -20.97 29.54
N GLN A 78 4.34 -20.59 30.00
CA GLN A 78 3.24 -20.18 29.13
C GLN A 78 3.56 -18.87 28.38
N ILE A 79 4.11 -17.86 29.05
CA ILE A 79 4.56 -16.61 28.40
C ILE A 79 5.64 -16.92 27.35
N ASP A 80 6.61 -17.77 27.69
CA ASP A 80 7.72 -18.07 26.78
C ASP A 80 7.24 -18.86 25.57
N SER A 81 6.24 -19.75 25.74
CA SER A 81 5.56 -20.41 24.63
C SER A 81 4.80 -19.43 23.73
N LEU A 82 4.10 -18.44 24.30
CA LEU A 82 3.39 -17.40 23.54
C LEU A 82 4.37 -16.50 22.76
N LYS A 83 5.51 -16.15 23.36
CA LYS A 83 6.57 -15.39 22.68
C LYS A 83 7.18 -16.18 21.52
N ALA A 84 7.41 -17.49 21.67
CA ALA A 84 7.93 -18.34 20.60
C ALA A 84 6.95 -18.45 19.41
N VAL A 85 5.65 -18.56 19.72
CA VAL A 85 4.59 -18.55 18.70
C VAL A 85 4.57 -17.20 17.98
N GLU A 86 4.72 -16.09 18.71
CA GLU A 86 4.74 -14.75 18.12
C GLU A 86 5.92 -14.55 17.16
N GLN A 87 7.13 -14.95 17.55
CA GLN A 87 8.30 -14.89 16.67
C GLN A 87 8.07 -15.70 15.38
N SER A 88 7.46 -16.88 15.49
CA SER A 88 7.12 -17.71 14.33
C SER A 88 6.11 -17.00 13.41
N ARG A 89 5.14 -16.26 13.95
CA ARG A 89 4.16 -15.49 13.16
C ARG A 89 4.79 -14.32 12.43
N ILE A 90 5.67 -13.57 13.10
CA ILE A 90 6.41 -12.47 12.45
C ILE A 90 7.21 -13.01 11.27
N SER A 91 7.87 -14.16 11.45
CA SER A 91 8.59 -14.85 10.37
C SER A 91 7.67 -15.26 9.22
N ILE A 92 6.51 -15.86 9.51
CA ILE A 92 5.51 -16.23 8.50
C ILE A 92 4.99 -14.98 7.75
N LYS A 93 4.72 -13.89 8.47
CA LYS A 93 4.27 -12.61 7.93
C LYS A 93 5.28 -12.07 6.92
N ASN A 94 6.54 -11.99 7.32
CA ASN A 94 7.63 -11.48 6.49
C ASN A 94 7.88 -12.38 5.28
N HIS A 95 8.01 -13.70 5.49
CA HIS A 95 8.22 -14.65 4.40
C HIS A 95 7.08 -14.61 3.37
N LYS A 96 5.84 -14.45 3.82
CA LYS A 96 4.69 -14.34 2.91
C LYS A 96 4.79 -13.07 2.07
N ILE A 97 5.10 -11.93 2.66
CA ILE A 97 5.26 -10.67 1.93
C ILE A 97 6.43 -10.76 0.96
N ASP A 98 7.57 -11.29 1.39
CA ASP A 98 8.75 -11.50 0.52
C ASP A 98 8.44 -12.43 -0.66
N SER A 99 7.59 -13.45 -0.44
CA SER A 99 7.11 -14.32 -1.51
C SER A 99 6.22 -13.57 -2.49
N LEU A 100 5.30 -12.73 -1.99
CA LEU A 100 4.39 -11.96 -2.83
C LEU A 100 5.12 -10.86 -3.61
N ARG A 101 6.11 -10.18 -3.03
CA ARG A 101 6.89 -9.12 -3.70
C ARG A 101 7.56 -9.60 -4.99
N LYS A 102 7.87 -10.89 -5.10
CA LYS A 102 8.51 -11.48 -6.29
C LYS A 102 7.58 -11.53 -7.51
N TYR A 103 6.26 -11.57 -7.28
CA TYR A 103 5.28 -11.85 -8.33
C TYR A 103 4.20 -10.77 -8.46
N VAL A 104 4.00 -9.96 -7.42
CA VAL A 104 2.93 -8.96 -7.36
C VAL A 104 3.52 -7.55 -7.34
N SER A 105 3.33 -6.83 -8.44
CA SER A 105 3.58 -5.40 -8.50
C SER A 105 2.37 -4.62 -7.96
N GLY A 106 2.63 -3.56 -7.19
CA GLY A 106 1.58 -2.70 -6.65
C GLY A 106 0.93 -1.84 -7.73
N PHE A 107 -0.13 -1.12 -7.36
CA PHE A 107 -0.80 -0.18 -8.25
C PHE A 107 -0.17 1.20 -8.15
N HIS A 108 0.12 1.82 -9.29
CA HIS A 108 0.82 3.11 -9.36
C HIS A 108 -0.09 4.28 -9.01
N VAL A 109 0.42 5.18 -8.16
CA VAL A 109 -0.14 6.52 -7.94
C VAL A 109 0.51 7.47 -8.92
N MET A 110 -0.23 7.83 -9.96
CA MET A 110 0.24 8.62 -11.11
C MET A 110 -0.74 9.77 -11.39
N PRO A 111 -0.70 10.85 -10.59
CA PRO A 111 -1.56 12.03 -10.78
C PRO A 111 -1.25 12.82 -12.06
N PHE A 112 -0.05 12.64 -12.64
CA PHE A 112 0.44 13.39 -13.79
C PHE A 112 0.87 12.44 -14.93
N LYS A 113 2.07 12.60 -15.47
CA LYS A 113 2.67 11.68 -16.46
C LYS A 113 3.65 10.67 -15.86
N ASP A 114 4.08 10.90 -14.62
CA ASP A 114 5.06 10.08 -13.93
C ASP A 114 4.46 9.46 -12.65
N THR A 115 4.90 8.25 -12.34
CA THR A 115 4.52 7.54 -11.11
C THR A 115 5.24 8.13 -9.91
N LEU A 116 4.48 8.52 -8.88
CA LEU A 116 5.06 8.99 -7.62
C LEU A 116 5.47 7.81 -6.72
N PHE A 117 4.58 6.82 -6.57
CA PHE A 117 4.80 5.64 -5.73
C PHE A 117 3.77 4.56 -6.06
N TYR A 118 3.88 3.40 -5.39
CA TYR A 118 2.97 2.27 -5.54
C TYR A 118 2.21 2.02 -4.24
N LEU A 119 1.00 1.49 -4.37
CA LEU A 119 0.17 1.03 -3.25
C LEU A 119 -0.08 -0.48 -3.38
N PHE A 120 -0.10 -1.16 -2.23
CA PHE A 120 -0.25 -2.61 -2.15
C PHE A 120 -1.47 -3.04 -1.33
N THR A 121 -2.02 -2.16 -0.51
CA THR A 121 -3.14 -2.51 0.40
C THR A 121 -4.46 -1.86 0.01
N LYS A 122 -5.57 -2.57 0.27
CA LYS A 122 -6.93 -2.02 0.11
C LYS A 122 -7.28 -1.08 1.26
N ASN A 123 -8.18 -0.12 1.02
CA ASN A 123 -8.64 0.81 2.05
C ASN A 123 -10.17 0.83 2.13
N GLY A 124 -10.72 0.28 3.21
CA GLY A 124 -12.16 0.13 3.37
C GLY A 124 -12.76 -0.74 2.24
N LEU A 125 -13.71 -0.18 1.52
CA LEU A 125 -14.38 -0.81 0.36
C LEU A 125 -13.59 -0.66 -0.94
N LEU A 126 -12.59 0.21 -0.99
CA LEU A 126 -11.80 0.46 -2.19
C LEU A 126 -10.74 -0.61 -2.34
N ASN A 127 -10.73 -1.27 -3.49
CA ASN A 127 -9.61 -2.13 -3.84
C ASN A 127 -8.33 -1.32 -4.09
N VAL A 128 -7.19 -2.01 -4.26
CA VAL A 128 -5.89 -1.34 -4.37
C VAL A 128 -5.79 -0.42 -5.59
N SER A 129 -6.39 -0.82 -6.72
CA SER A 129 -6.42 -0.03 -7.95
C SER A 129 -7.29 1.21 -7.81
N GLU A 130 -8.53 1.04 -7.31
CA GLU A 130 -9.46 2.13 -7.02
C GLU A 130 -8.86 3.13 -6.03
N ARG A 131 -8.20 2.62 -4.98
CA ARG A 131 -7.46 3.44 -4.02
C ARG A 131 -6.37 4.24 -4.71
N ALA A 132 -5.54 3.61 -5.55
CA ALA A 132 -4.48 4.29 -6.27
C ALA A 132 -5.01 5.38 -7.24
N SER A 133 -6.12 5.11 -7.94
CA SER A 133 -6.79 6.10 -8.78
C SER A 133 -7.33 7.26 -7.96
N MET A 134 -8.07 6.98 -6.88
CA MET A 134 -8.62 8.02 -5.99
C MET A 134 -7.51 8.90 -5.40
N VAL A 135 -6.39 8.31 -4.98
CA VAL A 135 -5.24 9.07 -4.46
C VAL A 135 -4.61 9.93 -5.56
N SER A 136 -4.46 9.38 -6.76
CA SER A 136 -3.96 10.13 -7.93
C SER A 136 -4.85 11.32 -8.25
N GLU A 137 -6.17 11.15 -8.26
CA GLU A 137 -7.14 12.22 -8.52
C GLU A 137 -7.11 13.31 -7.44
N ARG A 138 -6.98 12.93 -6.17
CA ARG A 138 -6.84 13.88 -5.05
C ARG A 138 -5.58 14.72 -5.18
N ILE A 139 -4.43 14.08 -5.44
CA ILE A 139 -3.15 14.79 -5.64
C ILE A 139 -3.21 15.69 -6.87
N GLN A 140 -3.82 15.23 -7.97
CA GLN A 140 -3.98 16.04 -9.17
C GLN A 140 -4.88 17.27 -8.91
N SER A 141 -5.97 17.10 -8.15
CA SER A 141 -6.85 18.20 -7.77
C SER A 141 -6.14 19.22 -6.89
N LEU A 142 -5.33 18.74 -5.95
CA LEU A 142 -4.48 19.57 -5.09
C LEU A 142 -3.50 20.42 -5.92
N ALA A 143 -2.89 19.84 -6.95
CA ALA A 143 -1.94 20.53 -7.82
C ALA A 143 -2.55 21.71 -8.59
N LYS A 144 -3.86 21.64 -8.90
CA LYS A 144 -4.61 22.67 -9.63
C LYS A 144 -5.04 23.85 -8.74
N LEU A 145 -4.94 23.74 -7.41
CA LEU A 145 -5.28 24.83 -6.51
C LEU A 145 -4.28 25.98 -6.67
N ALA A 146 -4.77 27.19 -6.90
CA ALA A 146 -3.92 28.38 -7.01
C ALA A 146 -3.12 28.60 -5.70
N SER A 147 -3.78 28.36 -4.55
CA SER A 147 -3.26 28.50 -3.19
C SER A 147 -2.45 27.30 -2.68
N PHE A 148 -2.07 26.36 -3.53
CA PHE A 148 -1.27 25.21 -3.08
C PHE A 148 0.06 25.66 -2.45
N ASP A 149 0.30 25.20 -1.22
CA ASP A 149 1.56 25.36 -0.50
C ASP A 149 2.00 24.01 0.07
N SER A 150 3.20 23.53 -0.32
CA SER A 150 3.75 22.26 0.14
C SER A 150 3.99 22.20 1.65
N THR A 151 4.15 23.35 2.32
CA THR A 151 4.35 23.41 3.77
C THR A 151 3.11 23.03 4.57
N LEU A 152 1.94 23.05 3.92
CA LEU A 152 0.65 22.65 4.51
C LEU A 152 0.39 21.13 4.42
N LEU A 153 1.32 20.38 3.80
CA LEU A 153 1.33 18.92 3.88
C LEU A 153 1.87 18.49 5.25
N SER A 154 1.09 17.70 5.96
CA SER A 154 1.43 17.21 7.29
C SER A 154 1.15 15.72 7.44
N LEU A 155 1.76 15.12 8.46
CA LEU A 155 1.56 13.73 8.82
C LEU A 155 0.81 13.65 10.15
N VAL A 156 -0.27 12.89 10.18
CA VAL A 156 -1.05 12.63 11.39
C VAL A 156 -0.93 11.17 11.76
N LYS A 157 -0.35 10.88 12.94
CA LYS A 157 -0.21 9.51 13.43
C LYS A 157 -1.50 9.06 14.11
N ASN A 158 -2.02 7.93 13.66
CA ASN A 158 -3.11 7.19 14.29
C ASN A 158 -2.56 5.93 14.98
N GLU A 159 -3.43 5.12 15.59
CA GLU A 159 -3.04 3.90 16.31
C GLU A 159 -2.32 2.88 15.42
N GLU A 160 -2.84 2.62 14.21
CA GLU A 160 -2.32 1.61 13.28
C GLU A 160 -1.89 2.17 11.90
N SER A 161 -1.98 3.49 11.71
CA SER A 161 -1.68 4.14 10.45
C SER A 161 -1.07 5.52 10.61
N VAL A 162 -0.49 6.03 9.52
CA VAL A 162 -0.11 7.44 9.40
C VAL A 162 -0.84 8.04 8.21
N ASP A 163 -1.53 9.14 8.45
CA ASP A 163 -2.32 9.83 7.45
C ASP A 163 -1.50 10.97 6.85
N ILE A 164 -1.52 11.09 5.53
CA ILE A 164 -0.99 12.27 4.82
C ILE A 164 -2.14 13.24 4.62
N VAL A 165 -2.01 14.43 5.19
CA VAL A 165 -3.07 15.44 5.25
C VAL A 165 -2.58 16.72 4.58
N TYR A 166 -3.45 17.34 3.79
CA TYR A 166 -3.29 18.71 3.31
C TYR A 166 -4.32 19.60 4.00
N GLU A 167 -3.85 20.57 4.80
CA GLU A 167 -4.70 21.39 5.68
C GLU A 167 -5.64 20.51 6.54
N ASN A 168 -6.94 20.50 6.23
CA ASN A 168 -7.98 19.75 6.94
C ASN A 168 -8.45 18.51 6.16
N THR A 169 -7.81 18.18 5.03
CA THR A 169 -8.25 17.10 4.13
C THR A 169 -7.21 15.98 4.09
N THR A 170 -7.61 14.78 4.52
CA THR A 170 -6.78 13.59 4.39
C THR A 170 -6.69 13.16 2.93
N LEU A 171 -5.47 13.12 2.40
CA LEU A 171 -5.21 12.59 1.06
C LEU A 171 -5.38 11.07 1.06
N PHE A 172 -4.66 10.37 1.94
CA PHE A 172 -4.78 8.94 2.18
C PHE A 172 -4.02 8.52 3.45
N ASN A 173 -4.26 7.28 3.90
CA ASN A 173 -3.56 6.66 5.02
C ASN A 173 -2.51 5.63 4.56
N ILE A 174 -1.51 5.41 5.41
CA ILE A 174 -0.47 4.38 5.26
C ILE A 174 -0.58 3.46 6.47
N SER A 175 -0.96 2.22 6.22
CA SER A 175 -1.07 1.18 7.25
C SER A 175 0.28 0.53 7.56
N GLU A 176 0.38 -0.18 8.68
CA GLU A 176 1.55 -1.02 8.99
C GLU A 176 1.84 -2.02 7.86
N THR A 177 0.81 -2.64 7.30
CA THR A 177 0.96 -3.58 6.19
C THR A 177 1.55 -2.92 4.95
N GLU A 178 1.11 -1.71 4.60
CA GLU A 178 1.67 -0.93 3.48
C GLU A 178 3.16 -0.62 3.67
N ALA A 179 3.53 -0.22 4.90
CA ALA A 179 4.92 0.00 5.28
C ALA A 179 5.76 -1.26 5.17
N LEU A 180 5.18 -2.39 5.61
CA LEU A 180 5.83 -3.69 5.51
C LEU A 180 6.05 -4.09 4.06
N TRP A 181 5.11 -3.86 3.14
CA TRP A 181 5.33 -4.06 1.70
C TRP A 181 6.51 -3.26 1.16
N SER A 182 6.76 -2.07 1.72
CA SER A 182 7.83 -1.16 1.30
C SER A 182 9.12 -1.29 2.11
N GLU A 183 9.27 -2.35 2.92
CA GLU A 183 10.43 -2.57 3.80
C GLU A 183 10.74 -1.37 4.71
N SER A 184 9.69 -0.69 5.17
CA SER A 184 9.78 0.53 5.95
C SER A 184 8.85 0.49 7.15
N ASN A 185 8.83 1.56 7.94
CA ASN A 185 7.82 1.79 8.96
C ASN A 185 6.82 2.87 8.49
N PRO A 186 5.59 2.92 9.04
CA PRO A 186 4.56 3.83 8.54
C PRO A 186 4.96 5.30 8.52
N ALA A 187 5.70 5.77 9.54
CA ALA A 187 6.11 7.16 9.62
C ALA A 187 7.17 7.53 8.57
N ALA A 188 8.19 6.69 8.40
CA ALA A 188 9.24 6.91 7.40
C ALA A 188 8.70 6.80 5.96
N LEU A 189 7.79 5.85 5.71
CA LEU A 189 7.13 5.72 4.41
C LEU A 189 6.24 6.93 4.12
N ALA A 190 5.50 7.41 5.12
CA ALA A 190 4.66 8.59 4.99
C ALA A 190 5.46 9.86 4.67
N GLU A 191 6.61 10.05 5.33
CA GLU A 191 7.51 11.16 5.03
C GLU A 191 8.02 11.09 3.59
N THR A 192 8.47 9.91 3.16
CA THR A 192 8.92 9.67 1.79
C THR A 192 7.82 9.99 0.77
N TYR A 193 6.59 9.55 1.02
CA TYR A 193 5.46 9.78 0.10
C TYR A 193 5.05 11.25 0.09
N LYS A 194 5.03 11.93 1.25
CA LYS A 194 4.78 13.36 1.36
C LYS A 194 5.76 14.17 0.52
N ASP A 195 7.06 13.86 0.60
CA ASP A 195 8.11 14.56 -0.16
C ASP A 195 7.98 14.33 -1.68
N ARG A 196 7.65 13.10 -2.08
CA ARG A 196 7.36 12.77 -3.49
C ARG A 196 6.14 13.52 -4.02
N ILE A 197 5.08 13.65 -3.21
CA ILE A 197 3.89 14.42 -3.57
C ILE A 197 4.24 15.91 -3.73
N ALA A 198 4.92 16.50 -2.75
CA ALA A 198 5.34 17.89 -2.81
C ALA A 198 6.19 18.17 -4.06
N SER A 199 7.21 17.33 -4.30
CA SER A 199 8.10 17.44 -5.46
C SER A 199 7.35 17.25 -6.79
N GLY A 200 6.47 16.25 -6.87
CA GLY A 200 5.68 15.97 -8.06
C GLY A 200 4.74 17.12 -8.43
N ILE A 201 4.06 17.70 -7.44
CA ILE A 201 3.20 18.87 -7.65
C ILE A 201 4.02 20.08 -8.11
N GLN A 202 5.18 20.33 -7.49
CA GLN A 202 6.04 21.44 -7.87
C GLN A 202 6.50 21.32 -9.33
N GLN A 203 6.95 20.13 -9.75
CA GLN A 203 7.37 19.86 -11.13
C GLN A 203 6.21 20.03 -12.12
N TYR A 204 5.03 19.52 -11.79
CA TYR A 204 3.82 19.72 -12.59
C TYR A 204 3.52 21.21 -12.78
N ARG A 205 3.54 22.01 -11.71
CA ARG A 205 3.22 23.46 -11.79
C ARG A 205 4.25 24.23 -12.61
N VAL A 206 5.54 23.94 -12.43
CA VAL A 206 6.61 24.58 -13.23
C VAL A 206 6.43 24.27 -14.72
N SER A 207 6.27 22.99 -15.07
CA SER A 207 6.07 22.59 -16.47
C SER A 207 4.81 23.18 -17.08
N HIS A 208 3.70 23.22 -16.34
CA HIS A 208 2.44 23.78 -16.83
C HIS A 208 2.52 25.30 -17.03
N ASN A 209 3.17 26.03 -16.13
CA ASN A 209 3.36 27.47 -16.26
C ASN A 209 4.24 27.83 -17.47
N LEU A 210 5.33 27.08 -17.69
CA LEU A 210 6.22 27.28 -18.84
C LEU A 210 5.49 27.06 -20.17
N ILE A 211 4.66 26.01 -20.26
CA ILE A 211 3.86 25.73 -21.46
C ILE A 211 2.82 26.84 -21.71
N THR A 212 2.19 27.36 -20.66
CA THR A 212 1.22 28.46 -20.79
C THR A 212 1.88 29.75 -21.29
N ILE A 213 3.09 30.06 -20.83
CA ILE A 213 3.85 31.23 -21.31
C ILE A 213 4.27 31.05 -22.77
N ALA A 214 4.78 29.87 -23.15
CA ALA A 214 5.24 29.61 -24.52
C ALA A 214 4.12 29.59 -25.59
N LYS A 215 2.86 29.46 -25.16
CA LYS A 215 1.68 29.51 -26.05
C LYS A 215 1.13 30.93 -26.26
N LYS A 216 1.64 31.92 -25.54
CA LYS A 216 1.23 33.32 -25.61
C LYS A 216 2.19 34.12 -26.48
#